data_AF-A0A2G6QZW3-F1
#
_entry.id   AF-A0A2G6QZW3-F1
#
_cell.length_a   1.000
_cell.length_b   1.000
_cell.length_c   1.000
_cell.angle_alpha   90.00
_cell.angle_beta   90.00
_cell.angle_gamma   90.00
#
_symmetry.space_group_name_H-M   'P 1'
#
loop_
_entity.id
_entity.type
_entity.pdbx_description
1 polymer ?
#
loop_
_entity_poly.entity_id
_entity_poly.type
_entity_poly.pdbx_seq_one_letter_code
_entity_poly.pdbx_strand_id
1 'polypeptide(L)' 'MLEYLDQLDKQLLLALNNDYNLFWDTFVFTISQKLTWIPFYISIIYVVITHWKKQSWIIILGLVLSIFLADQ' A
#
# COMPACT_ATOMS: atom_id res chain seq x y z
N MET A 1 -1.11 2.26 -31.32
CA MET A 1 -0.39 1.54 -30.24
C MET A 1 -0.84 2.02 -28.86
N LEU A 2 -0.76 3.32 -28.54
CA LEU A 2 -1.29 3.87 -27.28
C LEU A 2 -2.79 3.64 -27.11
N GLU A 3 -3.61 3.87 -28.15
CA GLU A 3 -5.06 3.61 -28.11
C GLU A 3 -5.40 2.13 -27.88
N TYR A 4 -4.59 1.21 -28.38
CA TYR A 4 -4.79 -0.22 -28.16
C TYR A 4 -4.54 -0.59 -26.69
N LEU A 5 -3.50 -0.03 -26.08
CA LEU A 5 -3.21 -0.22 -24.66
C LEU A 5 -4.30 0.40 -23.77
N ASP A 6 -4.79 1.59 -24.12
CA ASP A 6 -5.90 2.24 -23.42
C ASP A 6 -7.20 1.43 -23.51
N GLN A 7 -7.52 0.87 -24.68
CA GLN A 7 -8.68 0.00 -24.84
C GLN A 7 -8.52 -1.32 -24.07
N LEU A 8 -7.32 -1.90 -24.07
CA LEU A 8 -7.03 -3.13 -23.35
C LEU A 8 -7.13 -2.94 -21.83
N ASP A 9 -6.58 -1.84 -21.30
CA ASP A 9 -6.69 -1.48 -19.88
C ASP A 9 -8.16 -1.35 -19.44
N LYS A 10 -8.97 -0.60 -20.21
CA LYS A 10 -10.40 -0.44 -19.95
C LYS A 10 -11.16 -1.76 -19.97
N GLN A 11 -10.86 -2.64 -20.93
CA GLN A 11 -11.50 -3.95 -21.03
C GLN A 11 -11.14 -4.86 -19.85
N LEU A 12 -9.88 -4.84 -19.40
CA LEU A 12 -9.46 -5.59 -18.21
C LEU A 12 -10.12 -5.07 -16.93
N LEU A 13 -10.18 -3.75 -16.76
CA LEU A 13 -10.84 -3.13 -15.61
C LEU A 13 -12.33 -3.46 -15.58
N LEU A 14 -13.00 -3.41 -16.73
CA LEU A 14 -14.41 -3.80 -16.85
C LEU A 14 -14.61 -5.30 -16.59
N ALA A 15 -13.74 -6.17 -17.09
CA ALA A 15 -13.81 -7.60 -16.83
C ALA A 15 -13.67 -7.93 -15.32
N LEU A 16 -12.83 -7.19 -14.60
CA LEU A 16 -12.65 -7.31 -13.15
C LEU A 16 -13.86 -6.76 -12.36
N ASN A 17 -14.46 -5.65 -12.79
CA ASN A 17 -15.57 -5.00 -12.08
C ASN A 17 -16.97 -5.54 -12.41
N ASN A 18 -17.12 -6.31 -13.49
CA ASN A 18 -18.43 -6.85 -13.89
C ASN A 18 -18.95 -7.94 -12.94
N ASP A 19 -18.05 -8.54 -12.16
CA ASP A 19 -18.39 -9.54 -11.14
C ASP A 19 -18.53 -8.83 -9.78
N TYR A 20 -19.74 -8.33 -9.48
CA TYR A 20 -20.09 -7.58 -8.26
C TYR A 20 -20.07 -8.47 -7.01
N ASN A 21 -18.95 -9.10 -6.72
CA ASN A 21 -18.79 -9.94 -5.56
C ASN A 21 -18.47 -9.07 -4.34
N LEU A 22 -19.41 -9.03 -3.39
CA LEU A 22 -19.29 -8.30 -2.13
C LEU A 22 -18.00 -8.67 -1.36
N PHE A 23 -17.46 -9.87 -1.58
CA PHE A 23 -16.14 -10.25 -1.09
C PHE A 23 -15.02 -9.40 -1.68
N TRP A 24 -14.96 -9.24 -3.01
CA TRP A 24 -13.91 -8.47 -3.69
C TRP A 24 -14.03 -6.98 -3.35
N ASP A 25 -15.24 -6.44 -3.28
CA ASP A 25 -15.49 -5.07 -2.83
C ASP A 25 -14.93 -4.83 -1.42
N THR A 26 -15.25 -5.73 -0.49
CA THR A 26 -14.77 -5.64 0.89
C THR A 26 -13.25 -5.82 0.95
N PHE A 27 -12.69 -6.78 0.21
CA PHE A 27 -11.26 -7.07 0.19
C PHE A 27 -10.43 -5.89 -0.32
N VAL A 28 -10.79 -5.32 -1.48
CA VAL A 28 -10.11 -4.16 -2.06
C VAL A 28 -10.24 -2.95 -1.15
N PHE A 29 -11.43 -2.73 -0.57
CA PHE A 29 -11.66 -1.66 0.39
C PHE A 29 -10.81 -1.83 1.65
N THR A 30 -10.77 -3.03 2.24
CA THR A 30 -9.99 -3.33 3.44
C THR A 30 -8.50 -3.17 3.18
N ILE A 31 -7.96 -3.68 2.07
CA ILE A 31 -6.52 -3.53 1.75
C ILE A 31 -6.13 -2.07 1.53
N SER A 32 -7.02 -1.28 0.93
CA SER A 32 -6.78 0.15 0.67
C SER A 32 -6.82 1.00 1.95
N GLN A 33 -7.42 0.50 3.04
CA GLN A 33 -7.47 1.22 4.30
C GLN A 33 -6.08 1.33 4.94
N LYS A 34 -5.68 2.56 5.31
CA LYS A 34 -4.40 2.84 5.97
C LYS A 34 -4.19 1.99 7.24
N LEU A 35 -5.28 1.71 7.98
CA LEU A 35 -5.24 0.95 9.24
C LEU A 35 -4.88 -0.53 9.05
N THR A 36 -5.19 -1.12 7.90
CA THR A 36 -4.87 -2.54 7.61
C THR A 36 -3.38 -2.82 7.64
N TRP A 37 -2.56 -1.81 7.35
CA TRP A 37 -1.11 -1.91 7.30
C TRP A 37 -0.41 -1.63 8.64
N ILE A 38 -1.15 -1.37 9.72
CA ILE A 38 -0.58 -1.15 11.06
C ILE A 38 0.36 -2.29 11.49
N PRO A 39 -0.01 -3.59 11.38
CA PRO A 39 0.89 -4.69 11.76
C PRO A 39 2.19 -4.68 10.97
N PHE A 40 2.12 -4.31 9.69
CA PHE A 40 3.29 -4.20 8.82
C PHE A 40 4.22 -3.06 9.29
N TYR A 41 3.69 -1.87 9.55
CA TYR A 41 4.49 -0.75 10.08
C TYR A 41 5.12 -1.09 11.44
N ILE A 42 4.38 -1.76 12.33
CA ILE A 42 4.92 -2.23 13.62
C ILE A 42 6.07 -3.22 13.40
N SER A 43 5.92 -4.15 12.45
CA SER A 43 6.98 -5.13 12.17
C SER A 43 8.28 -4.48 11.67
N ILE A 44 8.18 -3.46 10.81
CA ILE A 44 9.33 -2.68 10.35
C ILE A 44 10.00 -1.99 11.53
N ILE A 45 9.22 -1.26 12.34
CA ILE A 45 9.75 -0.56 13.52
C ILE A 45 10.44 -1.53 14.47
N TYR A 46 9.84 -2.71 14.71
CA TYR A 46 10.42 -3.75 15.55
C TYR A 46 11.77 -4.25 15.02
N VAL A 47 11.86 -4.58 13.72
CA VAL A 47 13.11 -5.00 13.08
C VAL A 47 14.16 -3.88 13.16
N VAL A 48 13.74 -2.63 12.95
CA VAL A 48 14.64 -1.48 12.97
C VAL A 48 15.23 -1.25 14.38
N ILE A 49 14.40 -1.34 15.41
CA ILE A 49 14.83 -1.18 16.80
C ILE A 49 15.76 -2.33 17.22
N THR A 50 15.40 -3.57 16.89
CA THR A 50 16.18 -4.75 17.29
C THR A 50 17.56 -4.79 16.64
N HIS A 51 17.68 -4.38 15.37
CA HIS A 51 18.94 -4.41 14.65
C HIS A 51 19.85 -3.20 14.93
N TRP A 52 19.32 -1.97 14.87
CA TRP A 52 20.13 -0.75 14.97
C TRP A 52 20.14 -0.10 16.36
N LYS A 53 19.31 -0.58 17.30
CA LYS A 53 19.26 -0.16 18.71
C LYS A 53 19.27 1.37 18.86
N LYS A 54 20.42 1.98 19.21
CA LYS A 54 20.56 3.41 19.44
C LYS A 54 20.45 4.26 18.16
N GLN A 55 20.80 3.70 17.00
CA GLN A 55 20.72 4.40 15.70
C GLN A 55 19.35 4.25 15.03
N SER A 56 18.46 3.42 15.59
CA SER A 56 17.11 3.18 15.06
C SER A 56 16.28 4.46 14.89
N TRP A 57 16.46 5.44 15.79
CA TRP A 57 15.71 6.70 15.76
C TRP A 57 15.90 7.49 14.45
N ILE A 58 17.12 7.54 13.91
CA ILE A 58 17.41 8.26 12.66
C ILE A 58 16.71 7.59 11.48
N ILE A 59 16.69 6.25 11.47
CA ILE A 59 16.03 5.45 10.43
C ILE A 59 14.51 5.63 10.51
N ILE A 60 13.95 5.58 11.72
CA ILE A 60 12.51 5.81 11.95
C ILE A 60 12.11 7.22 11.50
N LEU A 61 12.92 8.24 11.82
CA LEU A 61 12.67 9.61 11.39
C LEU A 61 12.69 9.75 9.86
N GLY A 62 13.66 9.11 9.19
CA GLY A 62 13.72 9.06 7.73
C GLY A 62 12.52 8.37 7.09
N LEU A 63 12.04 7.26 7.69
CA LEU A 63 10.83 6.56 7.23
C LEU A 63 9.59 7.44 7.36
N VAL A 64 9.39 8.09 8.51
CA VAL A 64 8.25 8.99 8.73
C VAL A 64 8.27 10.16 7.75
N LEU A 65 9.43 10.78 7.52
CA LEU A 65 9.57 11.86 6.54
C LEU A 65 9.28 11.38 5.12
N SER A 66 9.76 10.20 4.74
CA SER A 66 9.52 9.64 3.40
C SER A 66 8.03 9.37 3.16
N ILE A 67 7.32 8.84 4.17
CA ILE A 67 5.87 8.62 4.10
C ILE A 67 5.15 9.97 3.99
N PHE A 68 5.53 10.95 4.81
CA PHE A 68 4.90 12.27 4.80
C PHE A 68 5.07 13.00 3.47
N LEU A 69 6.27 12.94 2.88
CA LEU A 69 6.56 13.55 1.58
C LEU A 69 5.90 12.82 0.40
N ALA A 70 5.63 11.52 0.52
CA ALA A 70 4.97 10.73 -0.52
C ALA A 70 3.44 10.78 -0.45
N ASP A 71 2.87 11.01 0.75
CA ASP A 71 1.40 11.11 0.97
C ASP A 71 0.89 12.55 0.73
N GLN A 72 1.79 13.55 0.62
CA GLN A 72 1.48 14.91 0.17
C GLN A 72 1.48 15.00 -1.36
#